data_AF-A0AAX4FUU7-F1
#
_entry.id   AF-A0AAX4FUU7-F1
#
_cell.length_a   1.000
_cell.length_b   1.000
_cell.length_c   1.000
_cell.angle_alpha   90.00
_cell.angle_beta   90.00
_cell.angle_gamma   90.00
#
_symmetry.space_group_name_H-M   'P 1'
#
loop_
_entity.id
_entity.type
_entity.pdbx_description
1 polymer ?
#
loop_
_entity_poly.entity_id
_entity_poly.type
_entity_poly.pdbx_seq_one_letter_code
_entity_poly.pdbx_strand_id
1 'polypeptide(L)'
;MNEYIPVSGVIACHICPRRYYFERSDEIPESPRYTVCKQVSMHLWELLDPEEIWSEVLCILPEVPDEARELFDGCISACSGTSWQRPVQTDLVVESDQFGIRGRVDKVFEDGTFAIVRSSTAPKAGVYETDRIRIACYTACLRETLGRPVAGGYVEYIANGLCRYVEPQPRDRRAMLRAIRAAKRVVAGEIPPRPIRAPCEDCPHFERCTAGPRRLSDLF
;
A
#
# COMPACT_ATOMS: atom_id res chain seq x y z
N MET A 1 -15.74 20.02 -4.13
CA MET A 1 -15.45 18.69 -3.55
C MET A 1 -13.96 18.67 -3.28
N ASN A 2 -13.52 18.49 -2.04
CA ASN A 2 -12.08 18.32 -1.78
C ASN A 2 -11.65 17.01 -2.44
N GLU A 3 -10.74 17.08 -3.40
CA GLU A 3 -10.15 15.89 -4.01
C GLU A 3 -9.16 15.29 -3.01
N TYR A 4 -9.52 14.17 -2.38
CA TYR A 4 -8.64 13.47 -1.46
C TYR A 4 -7.52 12.76 -2.21
N ILE A 5 -6.30 12.84 -1.69
CA ILE A 5 -5.18 12.03 -2.20
C ILE A 5 -5.34 10.60 -1.67
N PRO A 6 -5.33 9.56 -2.53
CA PRO A 6 -5.34 8.19 -2.05
C PRO A 6 -4.05 7.88 -1.28
N VAL A 7 -4.12 7.09 -0.19
CA VAL A 7 -2.94 6.70 0.59
C VAL A 7 -1.88 6.03 -0.28
N SER A 8 -2.28 5.22 -1.27
CA SER A 8 -1.37 4.66 -2.28
C SER A 8 -0.63 5.75 -3.07
N GLY A 9 -1.31 6.83 -3.46
CA GLY A 9 -0.73 8.01 -4.10
C GLY A 9 0.26 8.76 -3.20
N VAL A 10 -0.01 8.85 -1.88
CA VAL A 10 0.96 9.38 -0.91
C VAL A 10 2.23 8.54 -0.89
N ILE A 11 2.11 7.21 -0.88
CA ILE A 11 3.27 6.32 -0.91
C ILE A 11 4.03 6.41 -2.24
N ALA A 12 3.32 6.44 -3.37
CA ALA A 12 3.94 6.62 -4.69
C ALA A 12 4.70 7.94 -4.77
N CYS A 13 4.13 9.02 -4.24
CA CYS A 13 4.80 10.32 -4.14
C CYS A 13 6.01 10.33 -3.22
N HIS A 14 5.98 9.56 -2.13
CA HIS A 14 7.14 9.41 -1.27
C HIS A 14 8.30 8.73 -2.00
N ILE A 15 8.02 7.69 -2.80
CA ILE A 15 9.03 6.97 -3.58
C ILE A 15 9.57 7.86 -4.70
N CYS A 16 8.68 8.36 -5.55
CA CYS A 16 9.03 9.25 -6.65
C CYS A 16 7.81 10.07 -7.09
N PRO A 17 7.71 11.36 -6.72
CA PRO A 17 6.60 12.21 -7.13
C PRO A 17 6.56 12.41 -8.65
N ARG A 18 7.71 12.34 -9.34
CA ARG A 18 7.76 12.47 -10.80
C ARG A 18 7.22 11.24 -11.52
N ARG A 19 7.46 10.04 -10.98
CA ARG A 19 6.81 8.83 -11.45
C ARG A 19 5.31 8.89 -11.20
N TYR A 20 4.90 9.29 -10.00
CA TYR A 20 3.48 9.50 -9.69
C TYR A 20 2.83 10.51 -10.64
N TYR A 21 3.51 11.59 -11.03
CA TYR A 21 3.01 12.52 -12.05
C TYR A 21 2.74 11.84 -13.40
N PHE A 22 3.59 10.91 -13.83
CA PHE A 22 3.39 10.19 -15.10
C PHE A 22 2.25 9.18 -15.03
N GLU A 23 2.10 8.51 -13.89
CA GLU A 23 1.16 7.39 -13.70
C GLU A 23 -0.19 7.82 -13.11
N ARG A 24 -0.37 9.08 -12.68
CA ARG A 24 -1.57 9.52 -11.93
C ARG A 24 -2.89 9.35 -12.68
N SER A 25 -2.84 9.27 -14.00
CA SER A 25 -4.01 9.09 -14.87
C SER A 25 -4.15 7.66 -15.37
N ASP A 26 -3.21 6.78 -15.04
CA ASP A 26 -3.21 5.40 -15.46
C ASP A 26 -4.05 4.57 -14.49
N GLU A 27 -4.90 3.70 -15.03
CA GLU A 27 -5.54 2.65 -14.24
C GLU A 27 -4.55 1.50 -14.06
N ILE A 28 -3.98 1.40 -12.87
CA ILE A 28 -3.05 0.32 -12.54
C ILE A 28 -3.87 -0.85 -11.99
N PRO A 29 -3.91 -2.01 -12.68
CA PRO A 29 -4.63 -3.17 -12.18
C PRO A 29 -4.00 -3.70 -10.89
N GLU A 30 -4.81 -4.37 -10.09
CA GLU A 30 -4.30 -5.04 -8.89
C GLU A 30 -3.30 -6.14 -9.28
N SER A 31 -2.23 -6.25 -8.50
CA SER A 31 -1.21 -7.26 -8.70
C SER A 31 -1.74 -8.66 -8.34
N PRO A 32 -1.55 -9.70 -9.17
CA PRO A 32 -1.92 -11.08 -8.82
C PRO A 32 -1.36 -11.54 -7.47
N ARG A 33 -0.10 -11.16 -7.17
CA ARG A 33 0.53 -11.45 -5.89
C ARG A 33 -0.22 -10.82 -4.71
N TYR A 34 -0.70 -9.59 -4.89
CA TYR A 34 -1.49 -8.90 -3.88
C TYR A 34 -2.86 -9.56 -3.71
N THR A 35 -3.55 -9.90 -4.79
CA THR A 35 -4.83 -10.62 -4.75
C THR A 35 -4.70 -11.92 -3.95
N VAL A 36 -3.71 -12.78 -4.27
CA VAL A 36 -3.43 -14.02 -3.52
C VAL A 36 -3.19 -13.75 -2.04
N CYS A 37 -2.27 -12.83 -1.71
CA CYS A 37 -1.93 -12.54 -0.32
C CYS A 37 -3.12 -11.94 0.46
N LYS A 38 -3.92 -11.09 -0.20
CA LYS A 38 -5.12 -10.50 0.37
C LYS A 38 -6.16 -11.56 0.66
N GLN A 39 -6.43 -12.48 -0.27
CA GLN A 39 -7.39 -13.57 -0.03
C GLN A 39 -6.93 -14.48 1.11
N VAL A 40 -5.68 -14.97 1.11
CA VAL A 40 -5.17 -15.76 2.24
C VAL A 40 -5.32 -14.99 3.55
N SER A 41 -4.96 -13.69 3.56
CA SER A 41 -5.07 -12.84 4.74
C SER A 41 -6.48 -12.76 5.33
N MET A 42 -7.52 -12.83 4.48
CA MET A 42 -8.93 -12.73 4.86
C MET A 42 -9.50 -13.98 5.53
N HIS A 43 -8.72 -15.06 5.61
CA HIS A 43 -9.14 -16.32 6.23
C HIS A 43 -8.30 -16.70 7.45
N LEU A 44 -7.30 -15.90 7.81
CA LEU A 44 -6.27 -16.24 8.81
C LEU A 44 -6.78 -16.37 10.26
N TRP A 45 -7.98 -15.88 10.56
CA TRP A 45 -8.57 -15.94 11.91
C TRP A 45 -9.58 -17.07 12.08
N GLU A 46 -9.80 -17.87 11.05
CA GLU A 46 -10.66 -19.07 11.08
C GLU A 46 -9.82 -20.31 10.71
N LEU A 47 -10.46 -21.47 10.57
CA LEU A 47 -9.77 -22.65 10.07
C LEU A 47 -9.46 -22.44 8.59
N LEU A 48 -8.18 -22.46 8.22
CA LEU A 48 -7.75 -22.30 6.83
C LEU A 48 -8.18 -23.53 6.00
N ASP A 49 -9.07 -23.32 5.04
CA ASP A 49 -9.41 -24.26 3.98
C ASP A 49 -8.73 -23.82 2.67
N PRO A 50 -7.62 -24.46 2.26
CA PRO A 50 -6.90 -24.03 1.07
C PRO A 50 -7.70 -24.17 -0.24
N GLU A 51 -8.61 -25.14 -0.33
CA GLU A 51 -9.38 -25.35 -1.56
C GLU A 51 -10.47 -24.28 -1.71
N GLU A 52 -11.14 -23.92 -0.61
CA GLU A 52 -12.09 -22.81 -0.58
C GLU A 52 -11.41 -21.49 -0.97
N ILE A 53 -10.31 -21.14 -0.31
CA ILE A 53 -9.60 -19.88 -0.55
C ILE A 53 -9.08 -19.82 -1.99
N TRP A 54 -8.57 -20.94 -2.54
CA TRP A 54 -8.10 -20.96 -3.92
C TRP A 54 -9.26 -20.78 -4.92
N SER A 55 -10.44 -21.34 -4.64
CA SER A 55 -11.63 -21.11 -5.46
C SER A 55 -12.03 -19.63 -5.50
N GLU A 56 -11.95 -18.93 -4.37
CA GLU A 56 -12.17 -17.48 -4.30
C GLU A 56 -11.13 -16.69 -5.10
N VAL A 57 -9.85 -17.06 -5.02
CA VAL A 57 -8.79 -16.44 -5.81
C VAL A 57 -9.10 -16.55 -7.31
N LEU A 58 -9.51 -17.72 -7.79
CA LEU A 58 -9.90 -17.92 -9.19
C LEU A 58 -11.16 -17.13 -9.58
N CYS A 59 -12.07 -16.90 -8.66
CA CYS A 59 -13.24 -16.04 -8.90
C CYS A 59 -12.84 -14.57 -9.11
N ILE A 60 -11.86 -14.08 -8.34
CA ILE A 60 -11.41 -12.69 -8.39
C ILE A 60 -10.43 -12.44 -9.53
N LEU A 61 -9.54 -13.41 -9.79
CA LEU A 61 -8.55 -13.39 -10.85
C LEU A 61 -8.69 -14.66 -11.72
N PRO A 62 -9.60 -14.67 -12.70
CA PRO A 62 -9.82 -15.85 -13.56
C PRO A 62 -8.60 -16.23 -14.40
N GLU A 63 -7.82 -15.23 -14.84
CA GLU A 63 -6.58 -15.41 -15.59
C GLU A 63 -5.37 -15.39 -14.65
N VAL A 64 -5.34 -16.37 -13.73
CA VAL A 64 -4.27 -16.48 -12.72
C VAL A 64 -2.96 -16.99 -13.36
N PRO A 65 -1.81 -16.32 -13.16
CA PRO A 65 -0.51 -16.83 -13.59
C PRO A 65 -0.09 -18.08 -12.81
N ASP A 66 0.70 -18.97 -13.42
CA ASP A 66 1.16 -20.21 -12.79
C ASP A 66 1.90 -19.95 -11.47
N GLU A 67 2.70 -18.87 -11.39
CA GLU A 67 3.48 -18.51 -10.20
C GLU A 67 2.59 -18.10 -9.01
N ALA A 68 1.32 -17.76 -9.24
CA ALA A 68 0.41 -17.36 -8.19
C ALA A 68 -0.06 -18.56 -7.35
N ARG A 69 -0.15 -19.77 -7.94
CA ARG A 69 -0.46 -20.99 -7.16
C ARG A 69 0.68 -21.37 -6.23
N GLU A 70 1.93 -21.31 -6.71
CA GLU A 70 3.10 -21.55 -5.87
C GLU A 70 3.19 -20.54 -4.72
N LEU A 71 2.91 -19.26 -5.00
CA LEU A 71 2.82 -18.23 -3.96
C LEU A 71 1.71 -18.56 -2.94
N PHE A 72 0.54 -18.99 -3.41
CA PHE A 72 -0.60 -19.33 -2.56
C PHE A 72 -0.25 -20.47 -1.59
N ASP A 73 0.27 -21.58 -2.10
CA ASP A 73 0.66 -22.73 -1.28
C ASP A 73 1.73 -22.33 -0.25
N GLY A 74 2.70 -21.49 -0.66
CA GLY A 74 3.70 -20.91 0.23
C GLY A 74 3.10 -20.02 1.33
N CYS A 75 2.08 -19.22 1.01
CA CYS A 75 1.37 -18.38 1.97
C CYS A 75 0.60 -19.21 2.99
N ILE A 76 -0.12 -20.25 2.55
CA ILE A 76 -0.86 -21.17 3.45
C ILE A 76 0.11 -21.81 4.44
N SER A 77 1.20 -22.38 3.94
CA SER A 77 2.23 -23.00 4.77
C SER A 77 2.81 -22.01 5.78
N ALA A 78 3.23 -20.83 5.32
CA ALA A 78 3.85 -19.83 6.18
C ALA A 78 2.91 -19.26 7.25
N CYS A 79 1.62 -19.07 6.94
CA CYS A 79 0.67 -18.45 7.86
C CYS A 79 0.06 -19.43 8.88
N SER A 80 0.10 -20.74 8.61
CA SER A 80 -0.49 -21.78 9.47
C SER A 80 0.06 -21.81 10.90
N GLY A 81 1.32 -21.42 11.10
CA GLY A 81 1.99 -21.40 12.41
C GLY A 81 1.85 -20.09 13.17
N THR A 82 1.22 -19.07 12.59
CA THR A 82 1.09 -17.74 13.19
C THR A 82 -0.30 -17.56 13.79
N SER A 83 -0.37 -17.02 15.01
CA SER A 83 -1.65 -16.65 15.61
C SER A 83 -2.09 -15.29 15.10
N TRP A 84 -3.22 -15.25 14.38
CA TRP A 84 -3.79 -14.05 13.80
C TRP A 84 -5.01 -13.59 14.59
N GLN A 85 -5.15 -12.27 14.75
CA GLN A 85 -6.29 -11.69 15.43
C GLN A 85 -7.51 -11.65 14.49
N ARG A 86 -8.69 -11.87 15.06
CA ARG A 86 -9.96 -11.73 14.32
C ARG A 86 -10.31 -10.24 14.17
N PRO A 87 -10.45 -9.72 12.94
CA PRO A 87 -10.91 -8.35 12.74
C PRO A 87 -12.39 -8.21 13.07
N VAL A 88 -12.78 -7.02 13.55
CA VAL A 88 -14.19 -6.62 13.71
C VAL A 88 -14.75 -5.98 12.43
N GLN A 89 -13.85 -5.47 11.58
CA GLN A 89 -14.18 -4.87 10.29
C GLN A 89 -13.06 -5.15 9.31
N THR A 90 -13.42 -5.47 8.07
CA THR A 90 -12.50 -5.62 6.95
C THR A 90 -12.83 -4.60 5.87
N ASP A 91 -11.82 -4.26 5.07
CA ASP A 91 -11.94 -3.35 3.92
C ASP A 91 -12.62 -1.99 4.24
N LEU A 92 -12.32 -1.45 5.42
CA LEU A 92 -12.89 -0.19 5.89
C LEU A 92 -12.33 0.99 5.08
N VAL A 93 -13.23 1.75 4.45
CA VAL A 93 -12.88 3.04 3.85
C VAL A 93 -12.66 4.05 4.97
N VAL A 94 -11.52 4.73 4.93
CA VAL A 94 -11.11 5.71 5.93
C VAL A 94 -10.62 6.98 5.26
N GLU A 95 -10.84 8.11 5.92
CA GLU A 95 -10.43 9.42 5.43
C GLU A 95 -9.97 10.33 6.57
N SER A 96 -9.12 11.29 6.22
CA SER A 96 -8.74 12.40 7.07
C SER A 96 -8.99 13.69 6.31
N ASP A 97 -9.94 14.48 6.78
CA ASP A 97 -10.26 15.80 6.26
C ASP A 97 -9.13 16.77 6.55
N GLN A 98 -8.54 16.64 7.75
CA GLN A 98 -7.41 17.46 8.17
C GLN A 98 -6.25 17.40 7.17
N PHE A 99 -5.94 16.21 6.67
CA PHE A 99 -4.83 16.01 5.75
C PHE A 99 -5.25 15.89 4.29
N GLY A 100 -6.54 15.72 3.99
CA GLY A 100 -7.08 15.52 2.65
C GLY A 100 -6.57 14.22 2.04
N ILE A 101 -6.57 13.13 2.82
CA ILE A 101 -6.18 11.79 2.36
C ILE A 101 -7.30 10.78 2.61
N ARG A 102 -7.41 9.77 1.75
CA ARG A 102 -8.37 8.66 1.88
C ARG A 102 -7.74 7.32 1.52
N GLY A 103 -8.28 6.22 2.01
CA GLY A 103 -7.86 4.90 1.58
C GLY A 103 -8.75 3.80 2.15
N ARG A 104 -8.32 2.56 1.96
CA ARG A 104 -8.99 1.37 2.48
C ARG A 104 -8.02 0.62 3.38
N VAL A 105 -8.41 0.44 4.64
CA VAL A 105 -7.66 -0.35 5.62
C VAL A 105 -8.14 -1.78 5.56
N ASP A 106 -7.22 -2.73 5.50
CA ASP A 106 -7.56 -4.12 5.24
C ASP A 106 -8.35 -4.75 6.40
N LYS A 107 -7.95 -4.44 7.63
CA LYS A 107 -8.52 -5.00 8.85
C LYS A 107 -8.49 -3.98 9.98
N VAL A 108 -9.54 -3.92 10.79
CA VAL A 108 -9.61 -3.17 12.04
C VAL A 108 -10.01 -4.13 13.16
N PHE A 109 -9.38 -3.99 14.32
CA PHE A 109 -9.58 -4.84 15.49
C PHE A 109 -10.36 -4.11 16.59
N GLU A 110 -10.88 -4.88 17.55
CA GLU A 110 -11.75 -4.36 18.63
C GLU A 110 -11.06 -3.26 19.45
N ASP A 111 -9.79 -3.46 19.76
CA ASP A 111 -8.94 -2.51 20.52
C ASP A 111 -8.63 -1.21 19.75
N GLY A 112 -9.03 -1.11 18.48
CA GLY A 112 -8.80 0.05 17.61
C GLY A 112 -7.48 0.05 16.87
N THR A 113 -6.64 -0.97 17.06
CA THR A 113 -5.54 -1.24 16.14
C THR A 113 -6.08 -1.74 14.80
N PHE A 114 -5.20 -1.81 13.81
CA PHE A 114 -5.57 -2.19 12.45
C PHE A 114 -4.41 -2.93 11.79
N ALA A 115 -4.65 -3.61 10.68
CA ALA A 115 -3.61 -4.23 9.88
C ALA A 115 -3.67 -3.81 8.42
N ILE A 116 -2.50 -3.80 7.79
CA ILE A 116 -2.33 -3.72 6.33
C ILE A 116 -1.69 -5.01 5.81
N VAL A 117 -2.14 -5.45 4.65
CA VAL A 117 -1.65 -6.65 3.97
C VAL A 117 -0.54 -6.28 3.00
N ARG A 118 0.56 -7.03 3.03
CA ARG A 118 1.69 -6.89 2.11
C ARG A 118 1.97 -8.21 1.40
N SER A 119 2.08 -8.13 0.08
CA SER A 119 2.50 -9.25 -0.79
C SER A 119 4.00 -9.29 -1.09
N SER A 120 4.73 -8.29 -0.60
CA SER A 120 6.20 -8.29 -0.57
C SER A 120 6.71 -9.18 0.55
N THR A 121 7.92 -9.71 0.38
CA THR A 121 8.62 -10.37 1.48
C THR A 121 8.93 -9.38 2.60
N ALA A 122 8.93 -9.85 3.84
CA ALA A 122 9.29 -9.04 4.99
C ALA A 122 10.79 -8.66 4.93
N PRO A 123 11.17 -7.45 5.36
CA PRO A 123 12.59 -7.13 5.52
C PRO A 123 13.20 -7.99 6.64
N LYS A 124 14.51 -8.26 6.58
CA LYS A 124 15.21 -9.05 7.61
C LYS A 124 14.94 -8.53 9.04
N ALA A 125 14.91 -7.21 9.20
CA ALA A 125 14.57 -6.55 10.45
C ALA A 125 13.66 -5.34 10.23
N GLY A 126 12.80 -5.05 11.21
CA GLY A 126 11.95 -3.87 11.20
C GLY A 126 10.80 -3.93 10.19
N VAL A 127 10.49 -2.81 9.55
CA VAL A 127 9.38 -2.65 8.61
C VAL A 127 9.84 -1.64 7.57
N TYR A 128 9.48 -1.83 6.30
CA TYR A 128 9.84 -0.91 5.23
C TYR A 128 9.37 0.51 5.53
N GLU A 129 10.15 1.52 5.12
CA GLU A 129 9.79 2.93 5.33
C GLU A 129 8.42 3.26 4.72
N THR A 130 8.13 2.77 3.52
CA THR A 130 6.85 2.95 2.84
C THR A 130 5.67 2.39 3.63
N ASP A 131 5.84 1.25 4.29
CA ASP A 131 4.82 0.65 5.14
C ASP A 131 4.63 1.46 6.43
N ARG A 132 5.70 1.97 7.04
CA ARG A 132 5.62 2.88 8.20
C ARG A 132 4.85 4.16 7.87
N ILE A 133 5.10 4.73 6.70
CA ILE A 133 4.37 5.91 6.20
C ILE A 133 2.91 5.55 5.94
N ARG A 134 2.62 4.36 5.40
CA ARG A 134 1.25 3.89 5.19
C ARG A 134 0.49 3.74 6.51
N ILE A 135 1.11 3.15 7.53
CA ILE A 135 0.54 3.08 8.88
C ILE A 135 0.32 4.51 9.43
N ALA A 136 1.24 5.46 9.20
CA ALA A 136 1.06 6.85 9.62
C ALA A 136 -0.17 7.49 8.96
N CYS A 137 -0.36 7.29 7.65
CA CYS A 137 -1.54 7.74 6.92
C CYS A 137 -2.83 7.17 7.52
N TYR A 138 -2.90 5.84 7.67
CA TYR A 138 -4.10 5.18 8.17
C TYR A 138 -4.39 5.48 9.64
N THR A 139 -3.36 5.68 10.46
CA THR A 139 -3.52 6.16 11.84
C THR A 139 -4.20 7.54 11.85
N ALA A 140 -3.82 8.43 10.93
CA ALA A 140 -4.44 9.74 10.83
C ALA A 140 -5.91 9.66 10.38
N CYS A 141 -6.21 8.83 9.37
CA CYS A 141 -7.58 8.62 8.90
C CYS A 141 -8.46 7.96 9.97
N LEU A 142 -8.03 6.83 10.53
CA LEU A 142 -8.81 6.08 11.52
C LEU A 142 -9.10 6.88 12.79
N ARG A 143 -8.19 7.78 13.20
CA ARG A 143 -8.44 8.68 14.33
C ARG A 143 -9.67 9.56 14.11
N GLU A 144 -9.86 10.05 12.88
CA GLU A 144 -11.03 10.86 12.50
C GLU A 144 -12.26 9.96 12.27
N THR A 145 -12.11 8.87 11.51
CA THR A 145 -13.19 7.93 11.22
C THR A 145 -13.79 7.26 12.46
N LEU A 146 -12.96 6.91 13.46
CA LEU A 146 -13.40 6.24 14.69
C LEU A 146 -13.68 7.21 15.85
N GLY A 147 -13.33 8.49 15.72
CA GLY A 147 -13.47 9.49 16.79
C GLY A 147 -12.65 9.19 18.06
N ARG A 148 -11.65 8.31 18.00
CA ARG A 148 -10.80 7.90 19.13
C ARG A 148 -9.32 7.85 18.74
N PRO A 149 -8.38 7.96 19.70
CA PRO A 149 -6.97 7.79 19.42
C PRO A 149 -6.66 6.40 18.86
N VAL A 150 -5.81 6.35 17.82
CA VAL A 150 -5.24 5.13 17.26
C VAL A 150 -3.72 5.25 17.40
N ALA A 151 -3.10 4.33 18.13
CA ALA A 151 -1.65 4.39 18.38
C ALA A 151 -0.86 3.97 17.13
N GLY A 152 -1.28 2.90 16.48
CA GLY A 152 -0.58 2.31 15.35
C GLY A 152 -1.32 1.09 14.80
N GLY A 153 -0.62 0.33 13.96
CA GLY A 153 -1.17 -0.84 13.30
C GLY A 153 -0.11 -1.85 12.92
N TYR A 154 -0.57 -2.99 12.47
CA TYR A 154 0.23 -4.13 12.06
C TYR A 154 0.50 -4.12 10.55
N VAL A 155 1.67 -4.64 10.19
CA VAL A 155 2.01 -4.96 8.80
C VAL A 155 2.09 -6.48 8.69
N GLU A 156 1.16 -7.06 7.92
CA GLU A 156 1.07 -8.50 7.68
C GLU A 156 1.79 -8.85 6.37
N TYR A 157 2.95 -9.48 6.50
CA TYR A 157 3.74 -10.02 5.39
C TYR A 157 3.32 -11.47 5.15
N ILE A 158 2.28 -11.65 4.34
CA ILE A 158 1.58 -12.93 4.17
C ILE A 158 2.50 -14.00 3.57
N ALA A 159 3.33 -13.63 2.59
CA ALA A 159 4.31 -14.54 1.99
C ALA A 159 5.35 -15.09 2.98
N ASN A 160 5.45 -14.53 4.19
CA ASN A 160 6.32 -15.03 5.25
C ASN A 160 5.55 -15.47 6.51
N GLY A 161 4.22 -15.34 6.54
CA GLY A 161 3.42 -15.56 7.74
C GLY A 161 3.80 -14.64 8.91
N LEU A 162 4.36 -13.46 8.64
CA LEU A 162 4.87 -12.56 9.67
C LEU A 162 3.96 -11.36 9.88
N CYS A 163 3.75 -10.98 11.14
CA CYS A 163 3.02 -9.78 11.52
C CYS A 163 3.92 -8.89 12.38
N ARG A 164 4.01 -7.59 12.06
CA ARG A 164 4.85 -6.63 12.79
C ARG A 164 4.08 -5.37 13.14
N TYR A 165 3.98 -5.07 14.44
CA TYR A 165 3.38 -3.85 14.94
C TYR A 165 4.24 -2.63 14.67
N VAL A 166 3.60 -1.52 14.31
CA VAL A 166 4.23 -0.22 14.09
C VAL A 166 3.41 0.87 14.74
N GLU A 167 4.03 1.58 15.67
CA GLU A 167 3.60 2.90 16.10
C GLU A 167 4.37 3.97 15.31
N PRO A 168 3.71 4.79 14.46
CA PRO A 168 4.36 5.80 13.64
C PRO A 168 5.14 6.82 14.46
N GLN A 169 6.45 6.84 14.24
CA GLN A 169 7.38 7.75 14.89
C GLN A 169 7.29 9.15 14.27
N PRO A 170 7.80 10.20 14.96
CA PRO A 170 7.81 11.56 14.40
C PRO A 170 8.45 11.67 13.02
N ARG A 171 9.46 10.84 12.71
CA ARG A 171 10.08 10.80 11.38
C ARG A 171 9.13 10.30 10.29
N ASP A 172 8.30 9.30 10.61
CA ASP A 172 7.35 8.69 9.69
C ASP A 172 6.22 9.69 9.38
N ARG A 173 5.74 10.39 10.42
CA ARG A 173 4.75 11.47 10.30
C ARG A 173 5.28 12.66 9.48
N ARG A 174 6.55 13.05 9.68
CA ARG A 174 7.20 14.07 8.85
C ARG A 174 7.31 13.64 7.37
N ALA A 175 7.63 12.37 7.12
CA ALA A 175 7.69 11.82 5.76
C ALA A 175 6.30 11.80 5.10
N MET A 176 5.28 11.34 5.82
CA MET A 176 3.87 11.42 5.42
C MET A 176 3.47 12.85 5.01
N LEU A 177 3.70 13.84 5.88
CA LEU A 177 3.33 15.24 5.59
C LEU A 177 4.08 15.84 4.39
N ARG A 178 5.33 15.43 4.15
CA ARG A 178 6.07 15.82 2.93
C ARG A 178 5.48 15.18 1.69
N ALA A 179 5.16 13.88 1.76
CA ALA A 179 4.60 13.12 0.65
C ALA A 179 3.20 13.61 0.27
N ILE A 180 2.34 13.91 1.25
CA ILE A 180 1.02 14.50 1.02
C ILE A 180 1.14 15.85 0.30
N ARG A 181 2.05 16.72 0.74
CA ARG A 181 2.30 18.02 0.07
C ARG A 181 2.79 17.83 -1.36
N ALA A 182 3.70 16.90 -1.60
CA ALA A 182 4.16 16.57 -2.95
C ALA A 182 3.02 16.06 -3.82
N ALA A 183 2.18 15.16 -3.29
CA ALA A 183 1.03 14.61 -4.01
C ALA A 183 0.01 15.68 -4.37
N LYS A 184 -0.31 16.60 -3.46
CA LYS A 184 -1.22 17.73 -3.74
C LYS A 184 -0.69 18.62 -4.87
N ARG A 185 0.61 18.91 -4.90
CA ARG A 185 1.24 19.67 -6.00
C ARG A 185 1.18 18.91 -7.32
N VAL A 186 1.45 17.61 -7.29
CA VAL A 186 1.31 16.76 -8.48
C VAL A 186 -0.13 16.77 -8.97
N VAL A 187 -1.13 16.57 -8.12
CA VAL A 187 -2.55 16.60 -8.53
C VAL A 187 -2.95 17.97 -9.08
N ALA A 188 -2.40 19.06 -8.53
CA ALA A 188 -2.58 20.42 -9.06
C ALA A 188 -1.88 20.68 -10.42
N GLY A 189 -1.25 19.66 -11.03
CA GLY A 189 -0.64 19.75 -12.35
C GLY A 189 0.84 20.12 -12.34
N GLU A 190 1.46 20.34 -11.18
CA GLU A 190 2.88 20.67 -11.12
C GLU A 190 3.76 19.44 -11.44
N ILE A 191 4.73 19.62 -12.34
CA ILE A 191 5.75 18.61 -12.61
C ILE A 191 6.80 18.68 -11.51
N PRO A 192 6.95 17.64 -10.67
CA PRO A 192 7.90 17.68 -9.57
C PRO A 192 9.33 17.45 -10.07
N PRO A 193 10.34 17.95 -9.33
CA PRO A 193 11.74 17.68 -9.64
C PRO A 193 12.07 16.19 -9.48
N ARG A 194 13.14 15.73 -10.13
CA ARG A 194 13.66 14.37 -9.94
C ARG A 194 14.21 14.23 -8.52
N PRO A 195 13.77 13.22 -7.73
CA PRO A 195 14.37 12.95 -6.43
C PRO A 195 15.84 12.54 -6.55
N ILE A 196 16.64 12.92 -5.55
CA ILE A 196 18.09 12.62 -5.51
C ILE A 196 18.35 11.11 -5.51
N ARG A 197 17.49 10.32 -4.86
CA ARG A 197 17.64 8.85 -4.70
C ARG A 197 16.37 8.12 -5.16
N ALA A 198 15.92 8.40 -6.37
CA ALA A 198 14.80 7.66 -6.96
C ALA A 198 15.25 6.27 -7.43
N PRO A 199 14.44 5.21 -7.23
CA PRO A 199 14.72 3.88 -7.78
C PRO A 199 14.48 3.89 -9.29
N CYS A 200 15.51 4.28 -10.05
CA CYS A 200 15.40 4.51 -11.49
C CYS A 200 15.75 3.30 -12.36
N GLU A 201 16.40 2.27 -11.80
CA GLU A 201 16.95 1.12 -12.54
C GLU A 201 15.88 0.44 -13.42
N ASP A 202 14.69 0.18 -12.86
CA ASP A 202 13.57 -0.47 -13.57
C ASP A 202 12.37 0.48 -13.79
N CYS A 203 12.62 1.78 -13.89
CA CYS A 203 11.53 2.75 -14.07
C CYS A 203 11.05 2.75 -15.53
N PRO A 204 9.76 2.42 -15.82
CA PRO A 204 9.24 2.40 -17.19
C PRO A 204 9.23 3.80 -17.85
N HIS A 205 9.34 4.85 -17.04
CA HIS A 205 9.39 6.23 -17.51
C HIS A 205 10.81 6.82 -17.50
N PHE A 206 11.86 5.99 -17.37
CA PHE A 206 13.23 6.49 -17.29
C PHE A 206 13.58 7.38 -18.49
N GLU A 207 13.32 6.92 -19.71
CA GLU A 207 13.58 7.67 -20.94
C GLU A 207 12.79 8.99 -20.99
N ARG A 208 11.48 8.95 -20.69
CA ARG A 208 10.63 10.15 -20.62
C ARG A 208 11.10 11.12 -19.53
N CYS A 209 11.65 10.61 -18.44
CA CYS A 209 12.11 11.39 -17.31
C CYS A 209 13.44 12.10 -17.60
N THR A 210 14.34 11.46 -18.33
CA THR A 210 15.68 11.96 -18.69
C THR A 210 15.73 12.71 -20.01
N ALA A 211 14.74 12.50 -20.89
CA ALA A 211 14.52 13.34 -22.05
C ALA A 211 14.41 14.80 -21.56
N GLY A 212 15.45 15.58 -21.85
CA GLY A 212 15.48 17.00 -21.53
C GLY A 212 14.32 17.75 -22.19
N PRO A 213 14.19 19.07 -21.94
CA PRO A 213 13.26 19.87 -22.73
C PRO A 213 13.60 19.68 -24.21
N ARG A 214 12.67 19.12 -25.00
CA ARG A 214 12.80 19.12 -26.46
C ARG A 214 12.86 20.56 -26.90
N ARG A 215 13.90 20.92 -27.66
CA ARG A 215 13.95 22.22 -28.31
C ARG A 215 12.86 22.25 -29.37
N LEU A 216 12.33 23.43 -29.66
CA LEU A 216 11.39 23.61 -30.77
C LEU A 216 11.96 23.10 -32.10
N SER A 217 13.30 23.11 -32.25
CA SER A 217 14.02 22.53 -33.38
C SER A 217 13.96 21.00 -33.49
N ASP A 218 13.58 20.29 -32.41
CA ASP A 218 13.52 18.84 -32.40
C ASP A 218 12.14 18.31 -32.85
N LEU A 219 11.23 19.22 -33.21
CA LEU A 219 9.86 18.94 -33.67
C LEU A 219 9.67 19.18 -35.18
N PHE A 220 10.69 19.64 -35.89
CA PHE A 220 10.69 19.96 -37.32
C PHE A 220 11.86 19.29 -38.04
#